data_AF-A0AAV0VGD7-F1
#
_entry.id   AF-A0AAV0VGD7-F1
#
_cell.length_a   1.000
_cell.length_b   1.000
_cell.length_c   1.000
_cell.angle_alpha   90.00
_cell.angle_beta   90.00
_cell.angle_gamma   90.00
#
_symmetry.space_group_name_H-M   'P 1'
#
loop_
_entity.id
_entity.type
_entity.pdbx_description
1 polymer ?
#
loop_
_entity_poly.entity_id
_entity_poly.type
_entity_poly.pdbx_seq_one_letter_code
_entity_poly.pdbx_strand_id
1 'polypeptide(L)'
;MGRGKKWRRDEDVSLATAYAAVASSGVKDGPFFWDVVRSRVQSARSVRALRNRWVLMSHEVKVFVQYLNRIEAQGASEEVAAVERAMSNFRETKGRDFEFISCWDIVRKCHETRRGGGEAEETEEEVEEGDESGASTAQIAAADTAEVAEYEVQTPIGAAVADEKEERTKAGTKTKRSASPRTTLPATDDLMFVQQQLVSEMRRKNDLQEDELALKLFGEGRESNESQHFFKLLKRKKLLLLEKEVEELEIAQQRLRQRRC
;
A
#
# COMPACT_ATOMS: atom_id res chain seq x y z
N MET A 1 -17.71 11.89 19.25
CA MET A 1 -16.47 11.11 19.01
C MET A 1 -15.32 12.08 18.83
N GLY A 2 -14.39 12.13 19.79
CA GLY A 2 -13.29 13.10 19.76
C GLY A 2 -12.35 12.84 18.58
N ARG A 3 -12.06 13.87 17.78
CA ARG A 3 -11.01 13.79 16.76
C ARG A 3 -9.69 13.57 17.51
N GLY A 4 -9.01 12.47 17.22
CA GLY A 4 -7.69 12.20 17.80
C GLY A 4 -6.71 13.36 17.52
N LYS A 5 -5.70 13.51 18.39
CA LYS A 5 -4.67 14.56 18.25
C LYS A 5 -4.04 14.48 16.84
N LYS A 6 -3.96 15.62 16.15
CA LYS A 6 -3.32 15.72 14.82
C LYS A 6 -1.86 15.26 14.91
N TRP A 7 -1.38 14.59 13.86
CA TRP A 7 0.03 14.21 13.73
C TRP A 7 0.88 15.45 13.47
N ARG A 8 2.05 15.51 14.10
CA ARG A 8 3.05 16.56 13.86
C ARG A 8 4.20 15.99 13.05
N ARG A 9 4.91 16.88 12.33
CA ARG A 9 6.11 16.51 11.56
C ARG A 9 7.15 15.80 12.43
N ASP A 10 7.39 16.29 13.65
CA ASP A 10 8.34 15.65 14.58
C ASP A 10 7.91 14.24 15.01
N GLU A 11 6.60 13.99 15.12
CA GLU A 11 6.07 12.65 15.41
C GLU A 11 6.30 11.71 14.22
N ASP A 12 6.16 12.21 12.99
CA ASP A 12 6.39 11.43 11.77
C ASP A 12 7.88 11.09 11.60
N VAL A 13 8.76 12.06 11.85
CA VAL A 13 10.22 11.86 11.85
C VAL A 13 10.65 10.85 12.90
N SER A 14 10.11 10.96 14.13
CA SER A 14 10.38 9.99 15.20
C SER A 14 9.89 8.59 14.83
N LEU A 15 8.69 8.48 14.23
CA LEU A 15 8.14 7.23 13.73
C LEU A 15 9.02 6.61 12.63
N ALA A 16 9.48 7.41 11.67
CA ALA A 16 10.37 6.95 10.60
C ALA A 16 11.71 6.48 11.12
N THR A 17 12.30 7.23 12.05
CA THR A 17 13.57 6.87 12.70
C THR A 17 13.44 5.54 13.46
N ALA A 18 12.39 5.41 14.28
CA ALA A 18 12.14 4.19 15.04
C ALA A 18 11.86 2.99 14.13
N TYR A 19 11.05 3.17 13.09
CA TYR A 19 10.76 2.12 12.11
C TYR A 19 12.05 1.65 11.43
N ALA A 20 12.84 2.58 10.89
CA ALA A 20 14.04 2.25 10.14
C ALA A 20 15.08 1.54 11.01
N ALA A 21 15.25 1.97 12.27
CA ALA A 21 16.16 1.32 13.20
C ALA A 21 15.74 -0.12 13.57
N VAL A 22 14.44 -0.42 13.65
CA VAL A 22 13.94 -1.79 13.90
C VAL A 22 14.00 -2.64 12.63
N ALA A 23 13.69 -2.06 11.46
CA ALA A 23 13.80 -2.74 10.18
C ALA A 23 15.25 -3.12 9.85
N SER A 24 16.22 -2.28 10.22
CA SER A 24 17.65 -2.54 10.05
C SER A 24 18.19 -3.62 10.99
N SER A 25 17.53 -3.91 12.12
CA SER A 25 17.97 -4.96 13.06
C SER A 25 17.59 -6.38 12.62
N GLY A 26 17.16 -6.58 11.37
CA GLY A 26 16.82 -7.88 10.80
C GLY A 26 15.43 -8.41 11.18
N VAL A 27 14.67 -7.69 12.00
CA VAL A 27 13.28 -8.03 12.35
C VAL A 27 12.37 -7.53 11.24
N LYS A 28 12.14 -8.35 10.21
CA LYS A 28 11.42 -7.94 9.00
C LYS A 28 9.90 -7.91 9.18
N ASP A 29 9.37 -8.79 10.02
CA ASP A 29 7.99 -8.78 10.46
C ASP A 29 7.83 -9.77 11.60
N GLY A 30 7.07 -9.37 12.62
CA GLY A 30 6.82 -10.21 13.78
C GLY A 30 5.70 -9.63 14.63
N PRO A 31 5.04 -10.45 15.46
CA PRO A 31 3.91 -10.01 16.28
C PRO A 31 4.28 -8.79 17.15
N PHE A 32 5.54 -8.68 17.54
CA PHE A 32 6.08 -7.62 18.39
C PHE A 32 6.83 -6.51 17.65
N PHE A 33 6.96 -6.55 16.31
CA PHE A 33 7.74 -5.54 15.55
C PHE A 33 7.27 -4.13 15.92
N TRP A 34 5.96 -3.91 15.87
CA TRP A 34 5.38 -2.61 16.16
C TRP A 34 5.37 -2.23 17.64
N ASP A 35 5.48 -3.21 18.55
CA ASP A 35 5.68 -2.94 19.97
C ASP A 35 7.10 -2.40 20.22
N VAL A 36 8.09 -2.95 19.52
CA VAL A 36 9.48 -2.46 19.53
C VAL A 36 9.58 -1.09 18.86
N VAL A 37 8.88 -0.85 17.75
CA VAL A 37 8.80 0.50 17.16
C VAL A 37 8.18 1.46 18.16
N ARG A 38 7.07 1.09 18.80
CA ARG A 38 6.37 1.96 19.76
C ARG A 38 7.25 2.31 20.97
N SER A 39 8.00 1.35 21.51
CA SER A 39 8.88 1.61 22.66
C SER A 39 9.97 2.65 22.35
N ARG A 40 10.39 2.74 21.09
CA ARG A 40 11.38 3.72 20.62
C ARG A 40 10.80 5.11 20.33
N VAL A 41 9.59 5.20 19.79
CA VAL A 41 8.93 6.51 19.49
C VAL A 41 8.55 7.25 20.78
N GLN A 42 8.44 6.55 21.92
CA GLN A 42 8.02 7.11 23.20
C GLN A 42 6.68 7.89 23.11
N SER A 43 5.80 7.48 22.20
CA SER A 43 4.52 8.16 21.96
C SER A 43 3.40 7.59 22.85
N ALA A 44 2.53 8.48 23.32
CA ALA A 44 1.27 8.11 23.96
C ALA A 44 0.28 7.43 22.98
N ARG A 45 0.55 7.48 21.67
CA ARG A 45 -0.30 6.88 20.64
C ARG A 45 -0.24 5.35 20.70
N SER A 46 -1.34 4.70 20.33
CA SER A 46 -1.41 3.25 20.26
C SER A 46 -0.60 2.70 19.09
N VAL A 47 -0.19 1.43 19.18
CA VAL A 47 0.48 0.68 18.11
C VAL A 47 -0.29 0.80 16.79
N ARG A 48 -1.61 0.63 16.87
CA ARG A 48 -2.53 0.76 15.73
C ARG A 48 -2.48 2.15 15.09
N ALA A 49 -2.41 3.21 15.89
CA ALA A 49 -2.30 4.57 15.34
C ALA A 49 -0.97 4.77 14.61
N LEU A 50 0.14 4.25 15.15
CA LEU A 50 1.46 4.29 14.51
C LEU A 50 1.44 3.52 13.18
N ARG A 51 0.88 2.30 13.15
CA ARG A 51 0.70 1.51 11.92
C ARG A 51 -0.08 2.27 10.86
N ASN A 52 -1.24 2.80 11.22
CA ASN A 52 -2.09 3.54 10.29
C ASN A 52 -1.37 4.77 9.73
N ARG A 53 -0.61 5.49 10.56
CA ARG A 53 0.16 6.65 10.11
C ARG A 53 1.31 6.24 9.18
N TRP A 54 2.01 5.17 9.53
CA TRP A 54 3.08 4.62 8.71
C TRP A 54 2.60 4.24 7.31
N VAL A 55 1.45 3.56 7.20
CA VAL A 55 0.87 3.18 5.90
C VAL A 55 0.57 4.40 5.02
N LEU A 56 0.05 5.48 5.60
CA LEU A 56 -0.21 6.71 4.85
C LEU A 56 1.10 7.36 4.38
N MET A 57 2.07 7.47 5.28
CA MET A 57 3.37 8.06 4.98
C MET A 57 4.13 7.25 3.93
N SER A 58 4.17 5.93 4.05
CA SER A 58 4.86 5.04 3.11
C SER A 58 4.23 5.09 1.73
N HIS A 59 2.90 5.20 1.63
CA HIS A 59 2.22 5.39 0.37
C HIS A 59 2.60 6.72 -0.30
N GLU A 60 2.62 7.83 0.45
CA GLU A 60 3.04 9.13 -0.13
C GLU A 60 4.51 9.14 -0.53
N VAL A 61 5.40 8.57 0.29
CA VAL A 61 6.81 8.40 -0.04
C VAL A 61 6.97 7.55 -1.30
N LYS A 62 6.20 6.47 -1.46
CA LYS A 62 6.22 5.63 -2.67
C LYS A 62 5.83 6.42 -3.92
N VAL A 63 4.78 7.24 -3.84
CA VAL A 63 4.37 8.11 -4.95
C VAL A 63 5.46 9.14 -5.27
N PHE A 64 6.08 9.72 -4.25
CA PHE A 64 7.20 10.65 -4.43
C PHE A 64 8.41 10.00 -5.13
N VAL A 65 8.81 8.81 -4.69
CA VAL A 65 9.89 8.02 -5.30
C VAL A 65 9.60 7.68 -6.77
N GLN A 66 8.34 7.46 -7.15
CA GLN A 66 8.00 7.27 -8.57
C GLN A 66 8.29 8.51 -9.43
N TYR A 67 8.14 9.72 -8.89
CA TYR A 67 8.55 10.93 -9.60
C TYR A 67 10.06 11.05 -9.70
N LEU A 68 10.79 10.76 -8.63
CA LEU A 68 12.25 10.72 -8.63
C LEU A 68 12.79 9.77 -9.70
N ASN A 69 12.34 8.51 -9.69
CA ASN A 69 12.78 7.49 -10.65
C ASN A 69 12.51 7.92 -12.11
N ARG A 70 11.40 8.61 -12.38
CA ARG A 70 11.11 9.13 -13.73
C ARG A 70 12.05 10.25 -14.14
N ILE A 71 12.44 11.12 -13.21
CA ILE A 71 13.35 12.24 -13.46
C ILE A 71 14.78 11.73 -13.66
N GLU A 72 15.21 10.76 -12.85
CA GLU A 72 16.51 10.10 -12.99
C GLU A 72 16.61 9.36 -14.32
N ALA A 73 15.55 8.65 -14.74
CA ALA A 73 15.49 7.99 -16.05
C ALA A 73 15.58 8.97 -17.24
N GLN A 74 15.32 10.26 -17.02
CA GLN A 74 15.48 11.31 -18.03
C GLN A 74 16.89 11.91 -18.08
N GLY A 75 17.84 11.37 -17.29
CA GLY A 75 19.24 11.81 -17.28
C GLY A 75 19.49 13.05 -16.43
N ALA A 76 18.66 13.31 -15.42
CA ALA A 76 18.95 14.35 -14.45
C ALA A 76 20.22 13.97 -13.65
N SER A 77 21.30 14.74 -13.83
CA SER A 77 22.62 14.41 -13.29
C SER A 77 22.85 14.85 -11.83
N GLU A 78 21.95 15.64 -11.25
CA GLU A 78 22.12 16.19 -9.90
C GLU A 78 20.94 15.83 -9.00
N GLU A 79 21.21 15.13 -7.89
CA GLU A 79 20.21 14.61 -6.94
C GLU A 79 19.33 15.73 -6.38
N VAL A 80 19.93 16.88 -6.01
CA VAL A 80 19.21 18.04 -5.47
C VAL A 80 18.19 18.57 -6.48
N ALA A 81 18.60 18.74 -7.74
CA ALA A 81 17.72 19.20 -8.81
C ALA A 81 16.62 18.17 -9.13
N ALA A 82 16.91 16.87 -9.03
CA ALA A 82 15.92 15.82 -9.19
C ALA A 82 14.86 15.84 -8.08
N VAL A 83 15.28 16.06 -6.83
CA VAL A 83 14.39 16.20 -5.66
C VAL A 83 13.48 17.42 -5.79
N GLU A 84 14.02 18.59 -6.15
CA GLU A 84 13.21 19.80 -6.34
C GLU A 84 12.17 19.64 -7.47
N ARG A 85 12.56 19.01 -8.58
CA ARG A 85 11.66 18.72 -9.68
C ARG A 85 10.59 17.69 -9.29
N ALA A 86 10.94 16.68 -8.50
CA ALA A 86 9.97 15.70 -7.99
C ALA A 86 8.96 16.35 -7.03
N MET A 87 9.40 17.28 -6.17
CA MET A 87 8.50 18.05 -5.30
C MET A 87 7.53 18.91 -6.12
N SER A 88 8.01 19.54 -7.20
CA SER A 88 7.17 20.33 -8.11
C SER A 88 6.12 19.46 -8.80
N ASN A 89 6.51 18.31 -9.36
CA ASN A 89 5.58 17.35 -9.97
C ASN A 89 4.53 16.83 -8.97
N PHE A 90 4.94 16.57 -7.73
CA PHE A 90 4.02 16.14 -6.67
C PHE A 90 3.01 17.25 -6.36
N ARG A 91 3.47 18.50 -6.21
CA ARG A 91 2.60 19.66 -5.97
C ARG A 91 1.58 19.86 -7.08
N GLU A 92 2.03 19.80 -8.33
CA GLU A 92 1.16 19.93 -9.50
C GLU A 92 0.10 18.82 -9.56
N THR A 93 0.47 17.57 -9.22
CA THR A 93 -0.46 16.44 -9.32
C THR A 93 -1.40 16.33 -8.12
N LYS A 94 -0.93 16.65 -6.90
CA LYS A 94 -1.68 16.44 -5.65
C LYS A 94 -2.31 17.72 -5.09
N GLY A 95 -1.97 18.88 -5.65
CA GLY A 95 -2.45 20.18 -5.18
C GLY A 95 -1.94 20.56 -3.78
N ARG A 96 -0.87 19.91 -3.29
CA ARG A 96 -0.25 20.17 -1.99
C ARG A 96 1.24 19.87 -2.00
N ASP A 97 1.98 20.48 -1.08
CA ASP A 97 3.39 20.18 -0.87
C ASP A 97 3.59 18.76 -0.32
N PHE A 98 4.72 18.16 -0.67
CA PHE A 98 5.15 16.90 -0.08
C PHE A 98 5.70 17.14 1.32
N GLU A 99 5.04 16.58 2.34
CA GLU A 99 5.37 16.87 3.75
C GLU A 99 6.38 15.88 4.36
N PHE A 100 6.68 14.76 3.68
CA PHE A 100 7.41 13.62 4.24
C PHE A 100 8.86 13.49 3.75
N ILE A 101 9.49 14.58 3.31
CA ILE A 101 10.87 14.56 2.76
C ILE A 101 11.88 13.98 3.76
N SER A 102 11.86 14.46 5.00
CA SER A 102 12.77 13.96 6.04
C SER A 102 12.54 12.48 6.36
N CYS A 103 11.29 12.01 6.26
CA CYS A 103 10.96 10.61 6.52
C CYS A 103 11.45 9.71 5.38
N TRP A 104 11.35 10.17 4.13
CA TRP A 104 11.93 9.50 2.98
C TRP A 104 13.45 9.37 3.11
N ASP A 105 14.15 10.47 3.45
CA ASP A 105 15.61 10.46 3.62
C ASP A 105 16.07 9.47 4.68
N ILE A 106 15.37 9.40 5.82
CA ILE A 106 15.67 8.44 6.90
C ILE A 106 15.57 7.01 6.40
N VAL A 107 14.47 6.68 5.73
CA VAL A 107 14.23 5.31 5.23
C VAL A 107 15.24 4.95 4.15
N ARG A 108 15.52 5.86 3.22
CA ARG A 108 16.51 5.69 2.15
C ARG A 108 17.91 5.40 2.69
N LYS A 109 18.40 6.23 3.62
CA LYS A 109 19.72 6.05 4.25
C LYS A 109 19.86 4.69 4.93
N CYS A 110 18.81 4.22 5.61
CA CYS A 110 18.83 2.90 6.23
C CYS A 110 18.89 1.75 5.21
N HIS A 111 18.31 1.93 4.02
CA HIS A 111 18.46 0.97 2.92
C HIS A 111 19.86 0.99 2.31
N GLU A 112 20.44 2.18 2.13
CA GLU A 112 21.81 2.35 1.63
C GLU A 112 22.83 1.68 2.55
N THR A 113 22.75 1.93 3.87
CA THR A 113 23.63 1.28 4.86
C THR A 113 23.47 -0.24 4.90
N ARG A 114 22.27 -0.74 4.59
CA ARG A 114 22.01 -2.19 4.51
C ARG A 114 22.55 -2.82 3.23
N ARG A 115 22.63 -2.05 2.13
CA ARG A 115 23.17 -2.50 0.85
C ARG A 115 24.69 -2.42 0.80
N GLY A 116 25.28 -1.43 1.47
CA GLY A 116 26.74 -1.21 1.54
C GLY A 116 27.45 -1.93 2.69
N GLY A 117 26.74 -2.58 3.61
CA GLY A 117 27.30 -3.24 4.81
C GLY A 117 28.02 -4.58 4.56
N GLY A 118 28.74 -4.69 3.44
CA GLY A 118 29.70 -5.77 3.17
C GLY A 118 31.15 -5.36 3.42
N GLU A 119 31.50 -4.08 3.24
CA GLU A 119 32.87 -3.59 3.40
C GLU A 119 32.81 -2.15 3.91
N ALA A 120 32.98 -1.97 5.21
CA ALA A 120 33.47 -0.73 5.79
C ALA A 120 34.54 -1.14 6.78
N GLU A 121 35.71 -1.39 6.21
CA GLU A 121 37.00 -1.50 6.86
C GLU A 121 37.18 -0.30 7.80
N GLU A 122 37.59 -0.58 9.02
CA GLU A 122 38.27 0.39 9.88
C GLU A 122 39.53 0.83 9.12
N THR A 123 39.54 2.05 8.60
CA THR A 123 40.80 2.67 8.18
C THR A 123 41.06 3.84 9.12
N GLU A 124 41.76 3.52 10.20
CA GLU A 124 42.58 4.50 10.90
C GLU A 124 43.68 4.97 9.94
N GLU A 125 43.95 6.27 10.01
CA GLU A 125 44.96 7.00 9.24
C GLU A 125 46.34 6.35 9.34
N GLU A 126 46.98 6.06 8.20
CA GLU A 126 48.42 6.27 8.07
C GLU A 126 48.76 6.74 6.64
N VAL A 127 49.56 7.81 6.61
CA VAL A 127 50.07 8.53 5.46
C VAL A 127 51.32 7.80 4.93
N GLU A 128 51.42 7.57 3.62
CA GLU A 128 52.65 7.89 2.85
C GLU A 128 52.45 7.80 1.33
N GLU A 129 53.20 8.67 0.64
CA GLU A 129 53.22 8.96 -0.80
C GLU A 129 53.84 7.84 -1.66
N GLY A 130 53.46 7.76 -2.95
CA GLY A 130 54.22 6.96 -3.93
C GLY A 130 53.53 6.66 -5.26
N ASP A 131 53.59 7.65 -6.17
CA ASP A 131 53.77 7.63 -7.63
C ASP A 131 53.31 6.49 -8.59
N GLU A 132 52.87 7.00 -9.77
CA GLU A 132 52.82 6.46 -11.14
C GLU A 132 51.92 5.29 -11.62
N SER A 133 50.96 5.70 -12.48
CA SER A 133 50.72 5.25 -13.88
C SER A 133 50.15 3.84 -14.18
N GLY A 134 49.05 3.82 -14.97
CA GLY A 134 48.68 2.64 -15.78
C GLY A 134 47.19 2.50 -16.07
N ALA A 135 46.77 2.90 -17.28
CA ALA A 135 45.42 2.71 -17.80
C ALA A 135 45.08 1.23 -18.09
N SER A 136 43.81 0.81 -17.88
CA SER A 136 43.11 -0.10 -18.81
C SER A 136 41.59 -0.24 -18.56
N THR A 137 40.80 0.25 -19.52
CA THR A 137 39.78 -0.48 -20.31
C THR A 137 38.75 -1.42 -19.65
N ALA A 138 37.51 -0.92 -19.57
CA ALA A 138 36.23 -1.40 -20.14
C ALA A 138 35.58 -2.79 -19.82
N GLN A 139 34.26 -2.70 -19.58
CA GLN A 139 33.14 -3.67 -19.72
C GLN A 139 33.05 -4.75 -18.64
N ILE A 140 31.89 -5.03 -18.04
CA ILE A 140 30.73 -5.71 -18.64
C ILE A 140 29.41 -5.36 -17.89
N ALA A 141 28.33 -5.33 -18.65
CA ALA A 141 26.95 -5.17 -18.22
C ALA A 141 26.42 -6.33 -17.37
N ALA A 142 25.54 -6.01 -16.41
CA ALA A 142 24.45 -6.90 -16.02
C ALA A 142 23.27 -6.05 -15.55
N ALA A 143 22.21 -6.09 -16.35
CA ALA A 143 20.88 -5.69 -15.92
C ALA A 143 20.46 -6.61 -14.77
N ASP A 144 19.98 -6.03 -13.67
CA ASP A 144 19.25 -6.80 -12.68
C ASP A 144 17.97 -6.06 -12.30
N THR A 145 16.88 -6.67 -12.75
CA THR A 145 15.49 -6.35 -12.47
C THR A 145 15.25 -6.46 -10.98
N ALA A 146 15.05 -5.32 -10.31
CA ALA A 146 14.58 -5.31 -8.92
C ALA A 146 13.09 -5.69 -8.88
N GLU A 147 12.86 -6.99 -8.68
CA GLU A 147 11.60 -7.59 -8.30
C GLU A 147 11.08 -6.92 -7.02
N VAL A 148 10.03 -6.12 -7.17
CA VAL A 148 9.32 -5.53 -6.03
C VAL A 148 8.42 -6.63 -5.49
N ALA A 149 8.79 -7.16 -4.33
CA ALA A 149 7.98 -8.10 -3.57
C ALA A 149 6.53 -7.61 -3.46
N GLU A 150 5.66 -8.29 -4.18
CA GLU A 150 4.22 -8.25 -3.99
C GLU A 150 3.93 -8.70 -2.56
N TYR A 151 3.15 -7.91 -1.83
CA TYR A 151 2.35 -8.50 -0.76
C TYR A 151 0.95 -7.91 -0.80
N GLU A 152 0.03 -8.85 -0.99
CA GLU A 152 -1.40 -8.67 -0.95
C GLU A 152 -1.87 -8.12 0.40
N VAL A 153 -2.93 -7.35 0.26
CA VAL A 153 -3.73 -6.74 1.30
C VAL A 153 -4.46 -7.81 2.10
N GLN A 154 -4.22 -7.86 3.42
CA GLN A 154 -5.23 -8.30 4.37
C GLN A 154 -5.32 -7.32 5.55
N THR A 155 -6.32 -6.44 5.46
CA THR A 155 -6.93 -5.77 6.61
C THR A 155 -7.70 -6.78 7.45
N PRO A 156 -7.71 -6.63 8.79
CA PRO A 156 -9.01 -6.37 9.40
C PRO A 156 -9.00 -5.34 10.54
N ILE A 157 -10.04 -4.52 10.53
CA ILE A 157 -10.57 -3.66 11.58
C ILE A 157 -12.08 -3.65 11.27
N GLY A 158 -13.05 -3.91 12.12
CA GLY A 158 -13.27 -3.98 13.58
C GLY A 158 -14.81 -3.81 13.72
N ALA A 159 -15.55 -4.48 14.60
CA ALA A 159 -15.68 -4.26 16.04
C ALA A 159 -17.16 -4.01 16.42
N ALA A 160 -17.60 -4.67 17.51
CA ALA A 160 -18.65 -4.34 18.50
C ALA A 160 -20.14 -4.23 18.08
N VAL A 161 -21.07 -5.04 18.61
CA VAL A 161 -21.78 -5.12 19.94
C VAL A 161 -22.87 -4.04 20.17
N ALA A 162 -24.09 -4.50 20.47
CA ALA A 162 -25.11 -3.92 21.39
C ALA A 162 -26.00 -5.11 21.85
N ASP A 163 -26.09 -5.55 23.11
CA ASP A 163 -26.53 -4.99 24.41
C ASP A 163 -28.05 -4.78 24.55
N GLU A 164 -28.71 -5.66 25.34
CA GLU A 164 -29.90 -5.36 26.15
C GLU A 164 -29.93 -6.23 27.44
N LYS A 165 -30.30 -5.57 28.55
CA LYS A 165 -30.45 -6.04 29.94
C LYS A 165 -31.77 -6.79 30.17
N GLU A 166 -31.84 -7.69 31.18
CA GLU A 166 -32.66 -7.58 32.43
C GLU A 166 -32.70 -8.89 33.26
N GLU A 167 -32.82 -8.76 34.59
CA GLU A 167 -32.80 -9.78 35.66
C GLU A 167 -34.04 -10.70 35.75
N ARG A 168 -33.87 -12.00 36.08
CA ARG A 168 -34.65 -12.70 37.16
C ARG A 168 -34.23 -14.17 37.44
N THR A 169 -33.85 -14.41 38.70
CA THR A 169 -34.17 -15.53 39.63
C THR A 169 -34.17 -17.03 39.24
N LYS A 170 -33.40 -17.79 40.05
CA LYS A 170 -33.65 -19.09 40.73
C LYS A 170 -33.51 -20.46 40.01
N ALA A 171 -32.64 -21.27 40.65
CA ALA A 171 -32.80 -22.68 41.09
C ALA A 171 -32.43 -23.87 40.15
N GLY A 172 -31.56 -24.76 40.69
CA GLY A 172 -31.44 -26.22 40.43
C GLY A 172 -30.98 -26.63 39.01
N THR A 173 -30.22 -27.68 38.74
CA THR A 173 -29.97 -28.95 39.43
C THR A 173 -28.79 -29.64 38.72
N LYS A 174 -28.11 -30.57 39.41
CA LYS A 174 -27.03 -31.46 38.94
C LYS A 174 -27.35 -32.16 37.61
N THR A 175 -26.34 -32.51 36.79
CA THR A 175 -25.69 -33.85 36.70
C THR A 175 -24.99 -34.09 35.34
N LYS A 176 -23.82 -34.75 35.39
CA LYS A 176 -23.26 -35.74 34.45
C LYS A 176 -22.45 -35.31 33.21
N ARG A 177 -21.16 -35.72 33.29
CA ARG A 177 -20.22 -36.06 32.22
C ARG A 177 -20.88 -36.77 31.03
N SER A 178 -20.47 -36.41 29.81
CA SER A 178 -19.89 -37.36 28.84
C SER A 178 -19.43 -36.69 27.55
N ALA A 179 -18.26 -37.13 27.09
CA ALA A 179 -17.86 -37.31 25.70
C ALA A 179 -17.80 -36.09 24.76
N SER A 180 -16.55 -35.66 24.53
CA SER A 180 -16.10 -35.13 23.25
C SER A 180 -16.44 -36.09 22.10
N PRO A 181 -16.87 -35.55 20.95
CA PRO A 181 -16.37 -36.02 19.68
C PRO A 181 -15.62 -34.89 18.97
N ARG A 182 -14.40 -35.26 18.58
CA ARG A 182 -13.52 -34.62 17.63
C ARG A 182 -14.30 -34.29 16.34
N THR A 183 -14.50 -33.01 16.04
CA THR A 183 -14.92 -32.55 14.71
C THR A 183 -13.84 -31.65 14.14
N THR A 184 -13.06 -32.23 13.24
CA THR A 184 -12.12 -31.52 12.38
C THR A 184 -12.89 -30.81 11.26
N LEU A 185 -12.64 -29.50 11.15
CA LEU A 185 -12.81 -28.59 9.99
C LEU A 185 -14.23 -28.13 9.62
N PRO A 186 -14.49 -26.81 9.80
CA PRO A 186 -15.14 -26.00 8.76
C PRO A 186 -14.47 -24.60 8.66
N ALA A 187 -13.15 -24.52 8.48
CA ALA A 187 -12.43 -23.24 8.46
C ALA A 187 -12.27 -22.64 7.05
N THR A 188 -12.53 -23.41 5.99
CA THR A 188 -12.32 -22.96 4.59
C THR A 188 -13.55 -22.29 4.00
N ASP A 189 -14.76 -22.76 4.30
CA ASP A 189 -16.00 -22.17 3.75
C ASP A 189 -16.29 -20.79 4.35
N ASP A 190 -15.98 -20.58 5.63
CA ASP A 190 -16.11 -19.29 6.30
C ASP A 190 -15.13 -18.24 5.72
N LEU A 191 -13.90 -18.64 5.37
CA LEU A 191 -12.92 -17.75 4.75
C LEU A 191 -13.33 -17.35 3.32
N MET A 192 -13.85 -18.30 2.55
CA MET A 192 -14.36 -18.06 1.20
C MET A 192 -15.59 -17.15 1.22
N PHE A 193 -16.50 -17.34 2.18
CA PHE A 193 -17.67 -16.48 2.36
C PHE A 193 -17.27 -15.06 2.74
N VAL A 194 -16.33 -14.88 3.67
CA VAL A 194 -15.81 -13.56 4.07
C VAL A 194 -15.09 -12.87 2.91
N GLN A 195 -14.30 -13.60 2.12
CA GLN A 195 -13.64 -13.06 0.93
C GLN A 195 -14.65 -12.63 -0.13
N GLN A 196 -15.68 -13.45 -0.38
CA GLN A 196 -16.74 -13.13 -1.33
C GLN A 196 -17.55 -11.91 -0.87
N GLN A 197 -17.86 -11.82 0.41
CA GLN A 197 -18.56 -10.67 1.00
C GLN A 197 -17.72 -9.39 0.88
N LEU A 198 -16.41 -9.47 1.10
CA LEU A 198 -15.50 -8.34 0.92
C LEU A 198 -15.46 -7.88 -0.54
N VAL A 199 -15.37 -8.81 -1.50
CA VAL A 199 -15.37 -8.48 -2.93
C VAL A 199 -16.69 -7.83 -3.34
N SER A 200 -17.82 -8.34 -2.86
CA SER A 200 -19.14 -7.75 -3.10
C SER A 200 -19.28 -6.35 -2.52
N GLU A 201 -18.79 -6.13 -1.29
CA GLU A 201 -18.76 -4.82 -0.65
C GLU A 201 -17.83 -3.83 -1.39
N MET A 202 -16.67 -4.30 -1.86
CA MET A 202 -15.74 -3.48 -2.65
C MET A 202 -16.32 -3.12 -4.02
N ARG A 203 -17.05 -4.04 -4.67
CA ARG A 203 -17.76 -3.77 -5.91
C ARG A 203 -18.85 -2.73 -5.68
N ARG A 204 -19.70 -2.94 -4.67
CA ARG A 204 -20.78 -2.01 -4.31
C ARG A 204 -20.28 -0.61 -3.97
N LYS A 205 -19.13 -0.50 -3.29
CA LYS A 205 -18.51 0.81 -2.99
C LYS A 205 -17.96 1.50 -4.23
N ASN A 206 -17.36 0.75 -5.15
CA ASN A 206 -16.96 1.30 -6.44
C ASN A 206 -18.17 1.79 -7.23
N ASP A 207 -19.26 1.01 -7.28
CA ASP A 207 -20.49 1.39 -7.99
C ASP A 207 -21.08 2.69 -7.41
N LEU A 208 -21.14 2.82 -6.08
CA LEU A 208 -21.60 4.05 -5.42
C LEU A 208 -20.70 5.26 -5.72
N GLN A 209 -19.39 5.05 -5.82
CA GLN A 209 -18.45 6.12 -6.19
C GLN A 209 -18.59 6.51 -7.66
N GLU A 210 -18.80 5.55 -8.56
CA GLU A 210 -19.14 5.81 -9.97
C GLU A 210 -20.44 6.63 -10.07
N ASP A 211 -21.47 6.28 -9.29
CA ASP A 211 -22.75 6.98 -9.28
C ASP A 211 -22.65 8.41 -8.70
N GLU A 212 -21.90 8.60 -7.62
CA GLU A 212 -21.65 9.93 -7.05
C GLU A 212 -20.86 10.83 -8.01
N LEU A 213 -19.87 10.28 -8.70
CA LEU A 213 -19.11 11.01 -9.73
C LEU A 213 -20.00 11.33 -10.93
N ALA A 214 -20.81 10.38 -11.39
CA ALA A 214 -21.77 10.61 -12.46
C ALA A 214 -22.73 11.75 -12.07
N LEU A 215 -23.34 11.70 -10.88
CA LEU A 215 -24.28 12.74 -10.41
C LEU A 215 -23.63 14.12 -10.34
N LYS A 216 -22.38 14.24 -9.87
CA LYS A 216 -21.63 15.50 -9.87
C LYS A 216 -21.35 16.01 -11.28
N LEU A 217 -20.92 15.13 -12.18
CA LEU A 217 -20.58 15.47 -13.57
C LEU A 217 -21.80 15.73 -14.46
N PHE A 218 -22.99 15.24 -14.10
CA PHE A 218 -24.26 15.61 -14.73
C PHE A 218 -24.80 16.96 -14.21
N GLY A 219 -24.40 17.39 -13.00
CA GLY A 219 -24.75 18.69 -12.42
C GLY A 219 -23.85 19.83 -12.88
N GLU A 220 -22.57 19.55 -13.16
CA GLU A 220 -21.64 20.50 -13.76
C GLU A 220 -21.78 20.47 -15.28
N GLY A 221 -21.83 21.65 -15.93
CA GLY A 221 -22.19 21.77 -17.34
C GLY A 221 -21.40 20.85 -18.29
N ARG A 222 -22.06 20.41 -19.38
CA ARG A 222 -21.57 19.46 -20.41
C ARG A 222 -20.22 19.81 -21.07
N GLU A 223 -19.65 20.96 -20.77
CA GLU A 223 -18.42 21.49 -21.37
C GLU A 223 -17.19 21.37 -20.46
N SER A 224 -17.34 20.90 -19.21
CA SER A 224 -16.18 20.62 -18.35
C SER A 224 -15.35 19.47 -18.92
N ASN A 225 -14.03 19.64 -19.03
CA ASN A 225 -13.09 18.62 -19.52
C ASN A 225 -13.24 17.26 -18.81
N GLU A 226 -13.57 17.30 -17.51
CA GLU A 226 -13.75 16.09 -16.69
C GLU A 226 -15.03 15.32 -17.08
N SER A 227 -16.12 16.05 -17.34
CA SER A 227 -17.37 15.46 -17.86
C SER A 227 -17.16 14.81 -19.24
N GLN A 228 -16.42 15.47 -20.14
CA GLN A 228 -16.09 14.92 -21.46
C GLN A 228 -15.24 13.65 -21.37
N HIS A 229 -14.25 13.62 -20.47
CA HIS A 229 -13.45 12.43 -20.22
C HIS A 229 -14.31 11.28 -19.69
N PHE A 230 -15.19 11.56 -18.73
CA PHE A 230 -16.13 10.56 -18.20
C PHE A 230 -17.08 10.03 -19.28
N PHE A 231 -17.68 10.90 -20.11
CA PHE A 231 -18.53 10.46 -21.22
C PHE A 231 -17.79 9.64 -22.28
N LYS A 232 -16.52 9.97 -22.56
CA LYS A 232 -15.67 9.15 -23.45
C LYS A 232 -15.45 7.76 -22.85
N LEU A 233 -15.16 7.69 -21.54
CA LEU A 233 -14.99 6.43 -20.84
C LEU A 233 -16.28 5.61 -20.82
N LEU A 234 -17.42 6.25 -20.56
CA LEU A 234 -18.74 5.62 -20.54
C LEU A 234 -19.13 5.06 -21.92
N LYS A 235 -18.84 5.82 -23.00
CA LYS A 235 -19.01 5.33 -24.37
C LYS A 235 -18.14 4.11 -24.65
N ARG A 236 -16.89 4.11 -24.20
CA ARG A 236 -15.98 2.96 -24.35
C ARG A 236 -16.47 1.74 -23.57
N LYS A 237 -16.93 1.93 -22.32
CA LYS A 237 -17.52 0.85 -21.50
C LYS A 237 -18.75 0.24 -22.18
N LYS A 238 -19.63 1.07 -22.75
CA LYS A 238 -20.79 0.62 -23.52
C LYS A 238 -20.40 -0.15 -24.78
N LEU A 239 -19.37 0.30 -25.50
CA LEU A 239 -18.85 -0.37 -26.69
C LEU A 239 -18.35 -1.79 -26.35
N LEU A 240 -17.55 -1.93 -25.29
CA LEU A 240 -17.04 -3.23 -24.85
C LEU A 240 -18.15 -4.21 -24.45
N LEU A 241 -19.23 -3.71 -23.82
CA LEU A 241 -20.39 -4.54 -23.50
C LEU A 241 -21.11 -5.04 -24.75
N LEU A 242 -21.24 -4.19 -25.77
CA LEU A 242 -21.82 -4.59 -27.06
C LEU A 242 -20.93 -5.57 -27.81
N GLU A 243 -19.61 -5.39 -27.79
CA GLU A 243 -18.66 -6.35 -28.37
C GLU A 243 -18.80 -7.73 -27.73
N LYS A 244 -18.89 -7.78 -26.40
CA LYS A 244 -19.12 -9.03 -25.67
C LYS A 244 -20.46 -9.68 -26.03
N GLU A 245 -21.53 -8.90 -26.15
CA GLU A 245 -22.85 -9.40 -26.55
C GLU A 245 -22.83 -9.96 -27.98
N VAL A 246 -22.11 -9.30 -28.91
CA VAL A 246 -21.90 -9.79 -30.27
C VAL A 246 -21.13 -11.11 -30.27
N GLU A 247 -20.04 -11.22 -29.50
CA GLU A 247 -19.29 -12.47 -29.37
C GLU A 247 -20.16 -13.61 -28.82
N GLU A 248 -20.97 -13.35 -27.80
CA GLU A 248 -21.90 -14.35 -27.26
C GLU A 248 -22.92 -14.81 -28.30
N LEU A 249 -23.46 -13.89 -29.11
CA LEU A 249 -24.37 -14.20 -30.21
C LEU A 249 -23.68 -14.99 -31.34
N GLU A 250 -22.43 -14.66 -31.68
CA GLU A 250 -21.64 -15.37 -32.68
C GLU A 250 -21.35 -16.80 -32.21
N ILE A 251 -20.96 -16.99 -30.95
CA ILE A 251 -20.75 -18.31 -30.35
C ILE A 251 -22.06 -19.11 -30.36
N ALA A 252 -23.19 -18.49 -30.02
CA ALA A 252 -24.49 -19.14 -30.05
C ALA A 252 -24.89 -19.56 -31.48
N GLN A 253 -24.65 -18.72 -32.48
CA GLN A 253 -24.89 -19.04 -33.89
C GLN A 253 -23.98 -20.15 -34.41
N GLN A 254 -22.69 -20.13 -34.06
CA GLN A 254 -21.74 -21.18 -34.44
C GLN A 254 -22.15 -22.53 -33.86
N ARG A 255 -22.59 -22.58 -32.60
CA ARG A 255 -23.13 -23.80 -31.97
C ARG A 255 -24.37 -24.33 -32.68
N LEU A 256 -25.26 -23.45 -33.14
CA LEU A 256 -26.44 -23.85 -33.91
C LEU A 256 -26.08 -24.41 -35.28
N ARG A 257 -25.05 -23.86 -35.94
CA ARG A 257 -24.53 -24.39 -37.21
C ARG A 257 -23.88 -25.76 -37.04
N GLN A 258 -23.08 -25.95 -35.99
CA GLN A 258 -22.47 -27.24 -35.65
C GLN A 258 -23.49 -28.33 -35.30
N ARG A 259 -24.68 -27.95 -34.81
CA ARG A 259 -25.78 -28.90 -34.52
C ARG A 259 -26.64 -29.24 -35.75
N ARG A 260 -26.48 -28.53 -36.86
CA ARG A 260 -27.24 -28.75 -38.11
C ARG A 260 -26.43 -29.49 -39.19
N CYS A 261 -25.14 -29.73 -38.95
CA CYS A 261 -24.30 -30.65 -39.72
C CYS A 261 -24.23 -31.99 -39.00
#